data_AF-A0A9E3BJH2-F1
#
_entry.id   AF-A0A9E3BJH2-F1
#
_cell.length_a   1.000
_cell.length_b   1.000
_cell.length_c   1.000
_cell.angle_alpha   90.00
_cell.angle_beta   90.00
_cell.angle_gamma   90.00
#
_symmetry.space_group_name_H-M   'P 1'
#
loop_
_entity.id
_entity.type
_entity.pdbx_description
1 polymer ?
#
loop_
_entity_poly.entity_id
_entity_poly.type
_entity_poly.pdbx_seq_one_letter_code
_entity_poly.pdbx_strand_id
1 'polypeptide(L)'
;MGTKDSGTSELKPNVGHIKSHYDRSNEFFKLWLDPSMTYSCAYFERDGMTLEEAQRAKRDLALGKLGLQPGMTLLDIGCGWGSTMRHAIEKYDV
;
A
#
# COMPACT_ATOMS: atom_id res chain seq x y z
N MET A 1 35.23 32.50 -13.59
CA MET A 1 34.34 32.06 -14.69
C MET A 1 33.81 30.67 -14.33
N GLY A 2 32.49 30.51 -14.16
CA GLY A 2 31.83 29.20 -14.01
C GLY A 2 31.19 28.92 -12.65
N THR A 3 30.07 29.58 -12.35
CA THR A 3 29.11 29.12 -11.33
C THR A 3 28.48 27.81 -11.82
N LYS A 4 28.68 26.71 -11.10
CA LYS A 4 27.94 25.46 -11.34
C LYS A 4 26.53 25.65 -10.79
N ASP A 5 25.58 25.80 -11.69
CA ASP A 5 24.16 25.82 -11.39
C ASP A 5 23.73 24.39 -11.04
N SER A 6 23.58 24.09 -9.74
CA SER A 6 23.04 22.81 -9.29
C SER A 6 21.51 22.88 -9.37
N GLY A 7 20.98 22.87 -10.59
CA GLY A 7 19.55 22.85 -10.85
C GLY A 7 18.93 21.54 -10.31
N THR A 8 18.13 21.65 -9.26
CA THR A 8 17.24 20.58 -8.81
C THR A 8 16.18 20.36 -9.91
N SER A 9 16.22 19.21 -10.58
CA SER A 9 15.15 18.84 -11.50
C SER A 9 13.86 18.60 -10.70
N GLU A 10 12.81 19.36 -11.00
CA GLU A 10 11.49 19.21 -10.39
C GLU A 10 10.89 17.82 -10.72
N LEU A 11 10.73 16.97 -9.72
CA LEU A 11 10.08 15.67 -9.89
C LEU A 11 8.55 15.86 -10.01
N LYS A 12 7.95 15.24 -11.04
CA LYS A 12 6.51 15.33 -11.30
C LYS A 12 5.86 13.95 -11.18
N PRO A 13 4.79 13.78 -10.38
CA PRO A 13 4.06 12.52 -10.32
C PRO A 13 3.49 12.13 -11.69
N ASN A 14 3.62 10.86 -12.06
CA ASN A 14 3.09 10.36 -13.34
C ASN A 14 1.60 10.01 -13.25
N VAL A 15 0.76 11.03 -13.03
CA VAL A 15 -0.67 10.89 -12.76
C VAL A 15 -1.40 10.14 -13.88
N GLY A 16 -1.13 10.49 -15.14
CA GLY A 16 -1.83 9.90 -16.29
C GLY A 16 -1.64 8.40 -16.42
N HIS A 17 -0.40 7.91 -16.24
CA HIS A 17 -0.09 6.48 -16.32
C HIS A 17 -0.64 5.69 -15.13
N ILE A 18 -0.68 6.29 -13.94
CA ILE A 18 -1.26 5.64 -12.75
C ILE A 18 -2.77 5.49 -12.93
N LYS A 19 -3.46 6.58 -13.30
CA LYS A 19 -4.92 6.57 -13.46
C LYS A 19 -5.40 5.62 -14.56
N SER A 20 -4.66 5.47 -15.65
CA SER A 20 -5.08 4.57 -16.74
C SER A 20 -5.25 3.11 -16.30
N HIS A 21 -4.54 2.69 -15.23
CA HIS A 21 -4.69 1.37 -14.63
C HIS A 21 -5.66 1.39 -13.44
N TYR A 22 -5.40 2.20 -12.41
CA TYR A 22 -6.10 2.09 -11.12
C TYR A 22 -7.49 2.77 -11.11
N ASP A 23 -7.75 3.76 -11.97
CA ASP A 23 -9.07 4.42 -12.10
C ASP A 23 -10.00 3.71 -13.11
N ARG A 24 -9.72 2.44 -13.45
CA ARG A 24 -10.53 1.69 -14.42
C ARG A 24 -11.98 1.50 -13.97
N SER A 25 -12.19 1.00 -12.75
CA SER A 25 -13.48 0.90 -12.03
C SER A 25 -13.28 0.12 -10.74
N ASN A 26 -13.74 0.64 -9.61
CA ASN A 26 -13.68 -0.09 -8.33
C ASN A 26 -14.50 -1.38 -8.39
N GLU A 27 -15.66 -1.37 -9.03
CA GLU A 27 -16.51 -2.56 -9.17
C GLU A 27 -15.83 -3.63 -10.04
N PHE A 28 -15.04 -3.22 -11.04
CA PHE A 28 -14.25 -4.16 -11.84
C PHE A 28 -13.18 -4.87 -11.00
N PHE A 29 -12.44 -4.14 -10.17
CA PHE A 29 -11.40 -4.71 -9.31
C PHE A 29 -11.99 -5.64 -8.22
N LYS A 30 -13.16 -5.29 -7.67
CA LYS A 30 -13.89 -6.12 -6.69
C LYS A 30 -14.27 -7.51 -7.20
N LEU A 31 -14.39 -7.71 -8.51
CA LEU A 31 -14.75 -9.01 -9.09
C LEU A 31 -13.70 -10.10 -8.84
N TRP A 32 -12.44 -9.73 -8.63
CA TRP A 32 -11.32 -10.67 -8.61
C TRP A 32 -10.26 -10.42 -7.54
N LEU A 33 -10.24 -9.24 -6.91
CA LEU A 33 -9.44 -9.04 -5.69
C LEU A 33 -10.08 -9.76 -4.50
N ASP A 34 -9.29 -9.96 -3.44
CA ASP A 34 -9.82 -10.38 -2.15
C ASP A 34 -10.75 -9.29 -1.56
N PRO A 35 -11.61 -9.61 -0.57
CA PRO A 35 -12.54 -8.65 0.01
C PRO A 35 -11.89 -7.38 0.58
N SER A 36 -10.63 -7.44 1.02
CA SER A 36 -9.89 -6.26 1.49
C SER A 36 -9.41 -5.35 0.37
N MET A 37 -9.57 -5.73 -0.91
CA MET A 37 -9.08 -5.00 -2.08
C MET A 37 -7.55 -4.78 -2.04
N THR A 38 -6.80 -5.74 -1.46
CA THR A 38 -5.34 -5.60 -1.39
C THR A 38 -4.72 -5.97 -2.73
N TYR A 39 -4.14 -4.98 -3.40
CA TYR A 39 -3.56 -5.19 -4.73
C TYR A 39 -2.03 -5.15 -4.72
N SER A 40 -1.45 -6.19 -4.13
CA SER A 40 -0.02 -6.50 -4.12
C SER A 40 0.17 -7.97 -3.78
N CYS A 41 1.42 -8.47 -3.81
CA CYS A 41 1.72 -9.86 -3.48
C CYS A 41 1.21 -10.22 -2.08
N ALA A 42 0.51 -11.34 -1.96
CA ALA A 42 0.08 -11.91 -0.69
C ALA A 42 1.23 -12.71 -0.02
N TYR A 43 1.07 -13.04 1.26
CA TYR A 43 2.04 -13.84 2.01
C TYR A 43 1.34 -15.05 2.63
N PHE A 44 1.56 -16.23 2.02
CA PHE A 44 0.99 -17.49 2.47
C PHE A 44 1.89 -18.10 3.56
N GLU A 45 1.71 -17.65 4.80
CA GLU A 45 2.50 -18.13 5.95
C GLU A 45 2.20 -19.59 6.31
N ARG A 46 1.00 -20.08 5.99
CA ARG A 46 0.56 -21.46 6.24
C ARG A 46 -0.09 -22.02 4.98
N ASP A 47 0.05 -23.33 4.79
CA ASP A 47 -0.67 -24.04 3.73
C ASP A 47 -2.19 -23.93 3.93
N GLY A 48 -2.92 -23.84 2.82
CA GLY A 48 -4.39 -23.80 2.82
C GLY A 48 -5.02 -22.45 3.17
N MET A 49 -4.22 -21.38 3.36
CA MET A 49 -4.78 -20.03 3.51
C MET A 49 -5.58 -19.61 2.28
N THR A 50 -6.71 -18.95 2.52
CA THR A 50 -7.39 -18.16 1.50
C THR A 50 -6.54 -16.95 1.11
N LEU A 51 -6.84 -16.34 -0.05
CA LEU A 51 -6.15 -15.13 -0.48
C LEU A 51 -6.34 -13.97 0.52
N GLU A 52 -7.54 -13.82 1.09
CA GLU A 52 -7.84 -12.78 2.08
C GLU A 52 -6.97 -12.94 3.34
N GLU A 53 -6.85 -14.16 3.86
CA GLU A 53 -5.98 -14.47 5.00
C GLU A 53 -4.51 -14.20 4.67
N ALA A 54 -4.05 -14.59 3.48
CA ALA A 54 -2.68 -14.35 3.04
C ALA A 54 -2.38 -12.85 2.83
N GLN A 55 -3.37 -12.04 2.41
CA GLN A 55 -3.22 -10.60 2.33
C GLN A 55 -3.17 -9.94 3.71
N ARG A 56 -3.97 -10.43 4.66
CA ARG A 56 -3.89 -10.02 6.07
C ARG A 56 -2.53 -10.36 6.68
N ALA A 57 -2.06 -11.59 6.50
CA ALA A 57 -0.74 -12.03 6.95
C ALA A 57 0.39 -11.19 6.33
N LYS A 58 0.26 -10.78 5.07
CA LYS A 58 1.21 -9.86 4.43
C LYS A 58 1.21 -8.48 5.07
N ARG A 59 0.04 -7.90 5.38
CA ARG A 59 -0.04 -6.61 6.10
C ARG A 59 0.60 -6.72 7.48
N ASP A 60 0.33 -7.80 8.19
CA ASP A 60 0.96 -8.12 9.48
C ASP A 60 2.48 -8.21 9.38
N LEU A 61 2.98 -8.92 8.36
CA LEU A 61 4.42 -9.07 8.11
C LEU A 61 5.10 -7.73 7.82
N ALA A 62 4.47 -6.85 7.02
CA ALA A 62 5.04 -5.55 6.68
C ALA A 62 5.04 -4.60 7.88
N LEU A 63 3.88 -4.42 8.53
CA LEU A 63 3.73 -3.51 9.67
C LEU A 63 4.52 -3.98 10.90
N GLY A 64 4.62 -5.29 11.13
CA GLY A 64 5.38 -5.88 12.23
C GLY A 64 6.88 -5.56 12.20
N LYS A 65 7.42 -5.13 11.05
CA LYS A 65 8.84 -4.74 10.91
C LYS A 65 9.11 -3.28 11.29
N LEU A 66 8.07 -2.47 11.45
CA LEU A 66 8.19 -1.02 11.63
C LEU A 66 8.31 -0.59 13.11
N GLY A 67 8.11 -1.51 14.06
CA GLY A 67 8.19 -1.19 15.50
C GLY A 67 7.12 -0.20 15.98
N LEU A 68 5.96 -0.18 15.31
CA LEU A 68 4.87 0.75 15.58
C LEU A 68 4.40 0.69 17.03
N GLN A 69 4.13 1.87 17.59
CA GLN A 69 3.54 2.05 18.92
C GLN A 69 2.28 2.92 18.80
N PRO A 70 1.27 2.69 19.66
CA PRO A 70 0.06 3.52 19.69
C PRO A 70 0.35 5.02 19.72
N GLY A 71 -0.41 5.78 18.92
CA GLY A 71 -0.28 7.24 18.79
C GLY A 71 0.82 7.73 17.85
N MET A 72 1.60 6.83 17.24
CA MET A 72 2.49 7.21 16.13
C MET A 72 1.68 7.60 14.88
N THR A 73 2.27 8.39 13.99
CA THR A 73 1.73 8.62 12.64
C THR A 73 2.42 7.71 11.64
N LEU A 74 1.65 6.87 10.95
CA LEU A 74 2.12 6.06 9.83
C LEU A 74 1.88 6.76 8.48
N LEU A 75 2.87 6.73 7.57
CA LEU A 75 2.72 7.16 6.18
C LEU A 75 2.70 5.94 5.25
N ASP A 76 1.57 5.71 4.57
CA ASP A 76 1.41 4.69 3.53
C ASP A 76 1.42 5.34 2.13
N ILE A 77 2.55 5.24 1.43
CA ILE A 77 2.75 5.86 0.10
C ILE A 77 2.22 4.92 -0.98
N GLY A 78 1.14 5.33 -1.65
CA GLY A 78 0.48 4.48 -2.64
C GLY A 78 -0.45 3.46 -1.99
N CYS A 79 -1.26 3.92 -1.03
CA CYS A 79 -2.10 3.10 -0.15
C CYS A 79 -3.22 2.30 -0.85
N GLY A 80 -3.37 2.42 -2.17
CA GLY A 80 -4.37 1.72 -2.96
C GLY A 80 -5.79 1.94 -2.41
N TRP A 81 -6.50 0.85 -2.14
CA TRP A 81 -7.85 0.89 -1.52
C TRP A 81 -7.85 0.94 0.01
N GLY A 82 -6.69 1.18 0.64
CA GLY A 82 -6.59 1.52 2.06
C GLY A 82 -6.57 0.34 3.03
N SER A 83 -6.42 -0.90 2.55
CA SER A 83 -6.42 -2.09 3.40
C SER A 83 -5.30 -2.09 4.45
N THR A 84 -4.11 -1.60 4.08
CA THR A 84 -2.97 -1.47 5.00
C THR A 84 -3.22 -0.41 6.07
N MET A 85 -3.69 0.78 5.68
CA MET A 85 -3.99 1.86 6.63
C MET A 85 -5.06 1.46 7.64
N ARG A 86 -6.17 0.86 7.17
CA ARG A 86 -7.23 0.37 8.06
C ARG A 86 -6.70 -0.67 9.05
N HIS A 87 -5.89 -1.60 8.56
CA HIS A 87 -5.27 -2.64 9.38
C HIS A 87 -4.26 -2.08 10.39
N ALA A 88 -3.54 -1.00 10.03
CA ALA A 88 -2.61 -0.31 10.92
C ALA A 88 -3.34 0.33 12.11
N ILE A 89 -4.44 1.05 11.85
CA ILE A 89 -5.29 1.63 12.90
C ILE A 89 -5.84 0.53 13.81
N GLU A 90 -6.47 -0.49 13.22
CA GLU A 90 -7.16 -1.55 13.98
C GLU A 90 -6.22 -2.39 14.86
N LYS A 91 -4.96 -2.59 14.43
CA LYS A 91 -4.01 -3.46 15.13
C LYS A 91 -2.98 -2.72 15.99
N TYR A 92 -2.59 -1.50 15.60
CA TYR A 92 -1.48 -0.77 16.21
C TYR A 92 -1.86 0.60 16.78
N ASP A 93 -3.08 1.10 16.54
CA ASP A 93 -3.52 2.45 16.93
C ASP A 93 -2.61 3.56 16.34
N VAL A 94 -2.30 3.44 15.04
CA VAL A 94 -1.46 4.36 14.25
C VAL A 94 -2.03 4.68 12.87
#